data_AF-A0A2G6KNH7-F1
#
_entry.id   AF-A0A2G6KNH7-F1
#
_cell.length_a   1.000
_cell.length_b   1.000
_cell.length_c   1.000
_cell.angle_alpha   90.00
_cell.angle_beta   90.00
_cell.angle_gamma   90.00
#
_symmetry.space_group_name_H-M   'P 1'
#
loop_
_entity.id
_entity.type
_entity.pdbx_description
1 polymer ?
#
loop_
_entity_poly.entity_id
_entity_poly.type
_entity_poly.pdbx_seq_one_letter_code
_entity_poly.pdbx_strand_id
1 'polypeptide(L)'
;MNALLDFKHHSQTLERLFADCFYHSHNTLLCGGAAEPFYQPADKTHRSHVIYYREDYFASALHEVSHWCIAGKKRRELVDFGYWYEPDGRNAAQQSAFEQVEVKPQALEYLFSRACGFCFHLSADNLDADVSVSDAFAEAVFQQAKTYRQRGLPARAARFFKALGQYYRTETVAVRREDFAL
;
A
#
# COMPACT_ATOMS: atom_id res chain seq x y z
N MET A 1 23.68 -2.43 23.68
CA MET A 1 24.26 -1.59 22.61
C MET A 1 23.76 -2.15 21.28
N ASN A 2 22.54 -1.78 20.87
CA ASN A 2 21.94 -2.27 19.62
C ASN A 2 22.54 -1.47 18.48
N ALA A 3 23.40 -2.09 17.68
CA ALA A 3 23.70 -1.58 16.36
C ALA A 3 22.38 -1.55 15.57
N LEU A 4 21.83 -0.35 15.38
CA LEU A 4 20.80 -0.12 14.38
C LEU A 4 21.44 -0.51 13.04
N LEU A 5 21.06 -1.68 12.52
CA LEU A 5 21.32 -1.98 11.13
C LEU A 5 20.61 -0.91 10.32
N ASP A 6 21.39 -0.07 9.64
CA ASP A 6 20.89 0.97 8.74
C ASP A 6 20.33 0.28 7.49
N PHE A 7 19.12 -0.27 7.61
CA PHE A 7 18.40 -0.84 6.49
C PHE A 7 17.94 0.32 5.60
N LYS A 8 18.67 0.58 4.51
CA LYS A 8 18.21 1.49 3.48
C LYS A 8 16.92 0.97 2.83
N HIS A 9 15.90 1.81 2.75
CA HIS A 9 14.61 1.52 2.12
C HIS A 9 14.72 1.59 0.59
N HIS A 10 15.21 0.51 -0.01
CA HIS A 10 15.23 0.34 -1.47
C HIS A 10 13.98 -0.40 -1.93
N SER A 11 13.27 0.14 -2.93
CA SER A 11 12.01 -0.43 -3.41
C SER A 11 12.19 -1.82 -4.05
N GLN A 12 13.36 -2.13 -4.62
CA GLN A 12 13.72 -3.47 -5.11
C GLN A 12 13.75 -4.54 -3.98
N THR A 13 13.88 -4.12 -2.72
CA THR A 13 13.70 -5.02 -1.58
C THR A 13 12.25 -5.45 -1.45
N LEU A 14 11.30 -4.52 -1.65
CA LEU A 14 9.87 -4.84 -1.62
C LEU A 14 9.49 -5.76 -2.78
N GLU A 15 10.05 -5.56 -3.98
CA GLU A 15 9.84 -6.45 -5.13
C GLU A 15 10.21 -7.90 -4.79
N ARG A 16 11.41 -8.11 -4.22
CA ARG A 16 11.89 -9.44 -3.83
C ARG A 16 11.02 -10.07 -2.74
N LEU A 17 10.75 -9.34 -1.66
CA LEU A 17 9.91 -9.83 -0.56
C LEU A 17 8.48 -10.13 -1.02
N PHE A 18 7.95 -9.34 -1.94
CA PHE A 18 6.64 -9.57 -2.52
C PHE A 18 6.62 -10.83 -3.39
N ALA A 19 7.62 -11.00 -4.26
CA ALA A 19 7.76 -12.20 -5.08
C ALA A 19 7.87 -13.48 -4.22
N ASP A 20 8.69 -13.45 -3.16
CA ASP A 20 8.82 -14.55 -2.21
C ASP A 20 7.48 -14.92 -1.55
N CYS A 21 6.64 -13.91 -1.26
CA CYS A 21 5.33 -14.12 -0.65
C CYS A 21 4.27 -14.64 -1.63
N PHE A 22 4.30 -14.19 -2.88
CA PHE A 22 3.13 -14.24 -3.76
C PHE A 22 3.35 -14.77 -5.17
N TYR A 23 4.59 -14.85 -5.68
CA TYR A 23 4.83 -15.34 -7.03
C TYR A 23 4.30 -16.78 -7.20
N HIS A 24 4.70 -17.71 -6.35
CA HIS A 24 4.25 -19.10 -6.47
C HIS A 24 2.76 -19.32 -6.18
N SER A 25 2.16 -18.53 -5.29
CA SER A 25 0.77 -18.75 -4.83
C SER A 25 -0.27 -17.94 -5.59
N HIS A 26 0.12 -16.81 -6.17
CA HIS A 26 -0.77 -15.87 -6.84
C HIS A 26 -0.28 -15.46 -8.23
N ASN A 27 0.88 -15.96 -8.69
CA ASN A 27 1.48 -15.60 -9.98
C ASN A 27 1.57 -14.08 -10.17
N THR A 28 1.91 -13.36 -9.11
CA THR A 28 1.93 -11.89 -9.10
C THR A 28 3.33 -11.38 -8.78
N LEU A 29 3.78 -10.40 -9.55
CA LEU A 29 5.04 -9.67 -9.37
C LEU A 29 4.76 -8.20 -9.02
N LEU A 30 5.73 -7.56 -8.37
CA LEU A 30 5.77 -6.14 -8.10
C LEU A 30 6.96 -5.56 -8.86
N CYS A 31 6.76 -4.49 -9.62
CA CYS A 31 7.77 -3.90 -10.49
C CYS A 31 7.76 -2.38 -10.39
N GLY A 32 8.91 -1.77 -10.13
CA GLY A 32 9.10 -0.33 -10.25
C GLY A 32 9.41 0.13 -11.67
N GLY A 33 9.74 1.41 -11.79
CA GLY A 33 10.16 2.08 -13.01
C GLY A 33 9.02 2.55 -13.90
N ALA A 34 7.76 2.42 -13.47
CA ALA A 34 6.62 2.89 -14.24
C ALA A 34 6.42 4.40 -14.08
N ALA A 35 5.90 5.05 -15.12
CA ALA A 35 5.54 6.47 -15.04
C ALA A 35 4.34 6.70 -14.10
N GLU A 36 3.40 5.76 -14.11
CA GLU A 36 2.18 5.77 -13.31
C GLU A 36 1.94 4.37 -12.73
N PRO A 37 1.28 4.26 -11.57
CA PRO A 37 0.88 2.97 -11.03
C PRO A 37 -0.12 2.27 -11.94
N PHE A 38 -0.01 0.94 -12.05
CA PHE A 38 -0.85 0.15 -12.94
C PHE A 38 -0.90 -1.31 -12.52
N TYR A 39 -2.08 -1.93 -12.57
CA TYR A 39 -2.23 -3.36 -12.38
C TYR A 39 -2.58 -4.07 -13.69
N GLN A 40 -1.66 -4.92 -14.13
CA GLN A 40 -1.81 -5.79 -15.30
C GLN A 40 -2.15 -7.22 -14.85
N PRO A 41 -3.36 -7.75 -15.13
CA PRO A 41 -3.62 -9.16 -14.94
C PRO A 41 -2.84 -10.02 -15.95
N ALA A 42 -2.48 -11.24 -15.55
CA ALA A 42 -1.97 -12.24 -16.47
C ALA A 42 -2.99 -12.54 -17.57
N ASP A 43 -2.50 -12.74 -18.79
CA ASP A 43 -3.31 -13.08 -19.95
C ASP A 43 -2.53 -14.03 -20.89
N LYS A 44 -2.97 -14.16 -22.15
CA LYS A 44 -2.31 -15.02 -23.14
C LYS A 44 -0.91 -14.55 -23.53
N THR A 45 -0.63 -13.26 -23.36
CA THR A 45 0.62 -12.59 -23.68
C THR A 45 1.49 -12.38 -22.43
N HIS A 46 0.87 -12.08 -21.28
CA HIS A 46 1.53 -11.82 -20.01
C HIS A 46 1.37 -13.03 -19.08
N ARG A 47 2.47 -13.75 -18.85
CA ARG A 47 2.45 -14.99 -18.04
C ARG A 47 2.12 -14.76 -16.57
N SER A 48 2.32 -13.56 -16.04
CA SER A 48 2.14 -13.22 -14.63
C SER A 48 1.34 -11.94 -14.48
N HIS A 49 0.61 -11.83 -13.37
CA HIS A 49 0.04 -10.57 -12.94
C HIS A 49 1.18 -9.64 -12.52
N VAL A 50 1.09 -8.36 -12.82
CA VAL A 50 2.12 -7.38 -12.45
C VAL A 50 1.45 -6.17 -11.82
N ILE A 51 1.97 -5.80 -10.66
CA ILE A 51 1.68 -4.54 -9.99
C ILE A 51 2.84 -3.61 -10.33
N TYR A 52 2.57 -2.53 -11.05
CA TYR A 52 3.53 -1.48 -11.34
C TYR A 52 3.34 -0.33 -10.37
N TYR A 53 4.43 0.16 -9.80
CA TYR A 53 4.44 1.36 -8.95
C TYR A 53 5.32 2.45 -9.58
N ARG A 54 5.09 3.69 -9.18
CA ARG A 54 5.72 4.85 -9.80
C ARG A 54 7.21 4.92 -9.47
N GLU A 55 8.00 5.03 -10.53
CA GLU A 55 9.46 5.16 -10.46
C GLU A 55 10.06 4.12 -9.52
N ASP A 56 11.00 4.48 -8.65
CA ASP A 56 11.56 3.60 -7.63
C ASP A 56 11.11 3.97 -6.21
N TYR A 57 9.99 4.69 -6.08
CA TYR A 57 9.51 5.21 -4.80
C TYR A 57 9.03 4.10 -3.86
N PHE A 58 9.67 4.01 -2.69
CA PHE A 58 9.37 3.01 -1.67
C PHE A 58 7.93 3.10 -1.16
N ALA A 59 7.42 4.32 -0.95
CA ALA A 59 6.03 4.56 -0.54
C ALA A 59 5.04 4.08 -1.61
N SER A 60 5.29 4.39 -2.88
CA SER A 60 4.43 3.95 -4.00
C SER A 60 4.35 2.42 -4.07
N ALA A 61 5.48 1.71 -3.90
CA ALA A 61 5.47 0.25 -3.83
C ALA A 61 4.61 -0.30 -2.67
N LEU A 62 4.68 0.30 -1.47
CA LEU A 62 3.85 -0.11 -0.33
C LEU A 62 2.37 0.18 -0.56
N HIS A 63 2.06 1.32 -1.17
CA HIS A 63 0.71 1.74 -1.51
C HIS A 63 0.06 0.75 -2.49
N GLU A 64 0.73 0.42 -3.59
CA GLU A 64 0.21 -0.52 -4.59
C GLU A 64 0.01 -1.94 -4.05
N VAL A 65 0.92 -2.42 -3.21
CA VAL A 65 0.73 -3.71 -2.52
C VAL A 65 -0.48 -3.67 -1.58
N SER A 66 -0.75 -2.53 -0.97
CA SER A 66 -1.93 -2.33 -0.11
C SER A 66 -3.22 -2.42 -0.91
N HIS A 67 -3.32 -1.72 -2.04
CA HIS A 67 -4.43 -1.85 -2.99
C HIS A 67 -4.64 -3.30 -3.42
N TRP A 68 -3.57 -3.96 -3.86
CA TRP A 68 -3.65 -5.35 -4.28
C TRP A 68 -4.14 -6.26 -3.16
N CYS A 69 -3.71 -6.05 -1.91
CA CYS A 69 -4.15 -6.80 -0.73
C CYS A 69 -5.65 -6.63 -0.42
N ILE A 70 -6.23 -5.47 -0.72
CA ILE A 70 -7.67 -5.20 -0.57
C ILE A 70 -8.49 -5.75 -1.75
N ALA A 71 -7.98 -5.65 -2.98
CA ALA A 71 -8.68 -6.09 -4.19
C ALA A 71 -9.01 -7.59 -4.14
N GLY A 72 -10.30 -7.93 -4.15
CA GLY A 72 -10.79 -9.33 -4.14
C GLY A 72 -10.43 -10.10 -5.42
N LYS A 73 -10.61 -11.44 -5.40
CA LYS A 73 -10.18 -12.32 -6.51
C LYS A 73 -10.70 -11.86 -7.88
N LYS A 74 -12.00 -11.59 -8.00
CA LYS A 74 -12.62 -11.12 -9.25
C LYS A 74 -12.02 -9.80 -9.75
N ARG A 75 -11.71 -8.88 -8.84
CA ARG A 75 -11.10 -7.59 -9.24
C ARG A 75 -9.69 -7.78 -9.78
N ARG A 76 -8.91 -8.73 -9.24
CA ARG A 76 -7.57 -9.05 -9.74
C ARG A 76 -7.53 -9.72 -11.11
N GLU A 77 -8.68 -10.03 -11.68
CA GLU A 77 -8.82 -10.49 -13.07
C GLU A 77 -9.03 -9.31 -14.04
N LEU A 78 -9.18 -8.08 -13.53
CA LEU A 78 -9.41 -6.86 -14.29
C LEU A 78 -8.18 -5.96 -14.26
N VAL A 79 -7.93 -5.25 -15.36
CA VAL A 79 -6.98 -4.13 -15.41
C VAL A 79 -7.35 -3.11 -14.35
N ASP A 80 -6.35 -2.62 -13.60
CA ASP A 80 -6.50 -1.67 -12.48
C ASP A 80 -7.59 -2.05 -11.47
N PHE A 81 -7.74 -3.36 -11.24
CA PHE A 81 -8.75 -3.92 -10.36
C PHE A 81 -10.21 -3.55 -10.73
N GLY A 82 -10.42 -3.04 -11.95
CA GLY A 82 -11.68 -2.48 -12.41
C GLY A 82 -12.04 -1.13 -11.77
N TYR A 83 -11.08 -0.44 -11.15
CA TYR A 83 -11.26 0.96 -10.76
C TYR A 83 -11.19 1.86 -11.99
N TRP A 84 -11.95 2.95 -11.96
CA TRP A 84 -11.88 3.98 -13.00
C TRP A 84 -10.88 5.04 -12.54
N TYR A 85 -9.93 5.41 -13.39
CA TYR A 85 -9.02 6.52 -13.12
C TYR A 85 -9.78 7.83 -13.29
N GLU A 86 -9.88 8.62 -12.23
CA GLU A 86 -10.37 9.99 -12.30
C GLU A 86 -9.16 10.93 -12.13
N PRO A 87 -8.82 11.74 -13.16
CA PRO A 87 -7.65 12.61 -13.09
C PRO A 87 -7.81 13.66 -11.99
N ASP A 88 -6.70 14.34 -11.69
CA ASP A 88 -6.64 15.47 -10.76
C ASP A 88 -7.72 16.54 -11.05
N GLY A 89 -8.08 17.32 -10.01
CA GLY A 89 -9.18 18.29 -10.09
C GLY A 89 -10.51 17.81 -9.50
N ARG A 90 -10.47 16.79 -8.63
CA ARG A 90 -11.63 16.27 -7.90
C ARG A 90 -12.29 17.36 -7.06
N ASN A 91 -13.61 17.51 -7.18
CA ASN A 91 -14.39 18.35 -6.29
C ASN A 91 -14.54 17.70 -4.90
N ALA A 92 -15.10 18.43 -3.92
CA ALA A 92 -15.24 17.95 -2.55
C ALA A 92 -16.02 16.62 -2.42
N ALA A 93 -17.05 16.39 -3.25
CA ALA A 93 -17.82 15.15 -3.22
C ALA A 93 -17.01 13.97 -3.81
N GLN A 94 -16.28 14.21 -4.90
CA GLN A 94 -15.36 13.22 -5.49
C GLN A 94 -14.21 12.89 -4.54
N GLN A 95 -13.63 13.90 -3.87
CA GLN A 95 -12.59 13.71 -2.86
C GLN A 95 -13.12 12.85 -1.70
N SER A 96 -14.32 13.13 -1.19
CA SER A 96 -14.92 12.33 -0.12
C SER A 96 -15.16 10.88 -0.54
N ALA A 97 -15.60 10.63 -1.78
CA ALA A 97 -15.78 9.29 -2.31
C ALA A 97 -14.44 8.54 -2.45
N PHE A 98 -13.38 9.23 -2.86
CA PHE A 98 -12.02 8.71 -2.89
C PHE A 98 -11.52 8.35 -1.49
N GLU A 99 -11.60 9.28 -0.53
CA GLU A 99 -11.16 9.04 0.85
C GLU A 99 -11.82 7.79 1.45
N GLN A 100 -13.10 7.55 1.16
CA GLN A 100 -13.81 6.34 1.62
C GLN A 100 -13.20 5.04 1.10
N VAL A 101 -12.76 5.00 -0.17
CA VAL A 101 -12.14 3.79 -0.74
C VAL A 101 -10.69 3.63 -0.29
N GLU A 102 -10.02 4.73 0.05
CA GLU A 102 -8.63 4.78 0.51
C GLU A 102 -8.41 4.43 1.97
N VAL A 103 -9.46 4.42 2.81
CA VAL A 103 -9.31 4.13 4.24
C VAL A 103 -8.57 2.81 4.49
N LYS A 104 -8.90 1.77 3.73
CA LYS A 104 -8.33 0.43 3.91
C LYS A 104 -6.94 0.28 3.28
N PRO A 105 -6.70 0.72 2.03
CA PRO A 105 -5.36 0.78 1.45
C PRO A 105 -4.38 1.55 2.32
N GLN A 106 -4.66 2.81 2.69
CA GLN A 106 -3.72 3.62 3.46
C GLN A 106 -3.51 3.12 4.90
N ALA A 107 -4.50 2.44 5.49
CA ALA A 107 -4.30 1.76 6.76
C ALA A 107 -3.35 0.55 6.66
N LEU A 108 -3.35 -0.16 5.54
CA LEU A 108 -2.37 -1.23 5.29
C LEU A 108 -0.99 -0.65 4.95
N GLU A 109 -0.93 0.42 4.16
CA GLU A 109 0.30 1.11 3.80
C GLU A 109 1.01 1.63 5.05
N TYR A 110 0.26 2.25 5.97
CA TYR A 110 0.77 2.62 7.28
C TYR A 110 1.38 1.44 8.03
N LEU A 111 0.67 0.32 8.13
CA LEU A 111 1.15 -0.87 8.84
C LEU A 111 2.40 -1.47 8.17
N PHE A 112 2.45 -1.51 6.85
CA PHE A 112 3.64 -1.95 6.12
C PHE A 112 4.82 -1.00 6.31
N SER A 113 4.59 0.32 6.26
CA SER A 113 5.60 1.34 6.52
C SER A 113 6.20 1.15 7.92
N ARG A 114 5.35 0.96 8.93
CA ARG A 114 5.78 0.64 10.30
C ARG A 114 6.57 -0.67 10.37
N ALA A 115 6.17 -1.72 9.65
CA ALA A 115 6.92 -2.99 9.58
C ALA A 115 8.27 -2.87 8.85
N CYS A 116 8.46 -1.83 8.05
CA CYS A 116 9.73 -1.50 7.42
C CYS A 116 10.59 -0.54 8.26
N GLY A 117 10.03 0.08 9.31
CA GLY A 117 10.66 1.24 9.96
C GLY A 117 10.73 2.47 9.03
N PHE A 118 9.79 2.59 8.09
CA PHE A 118 9.68 3.67 7.11
C PHE A 118 8.63 4.71 7.57
N CYS A 119 8.85 5.98 7.20
CA CYS A 119 7.93 7.07 7.54
C CYS A 119 6.69 7.03 6.63
N PHE A 120 5.52 6.90 7.23
CA PHE A 120 4.25 6.95 6.51
C PHE A 120 3.80 8.40 6.34
N HIS A 121 3.23 8.72 5.17
CA HIS A 121 2.57 9.99 4.90
C HIS A 121 1.17 9.69 4.36
N LEU A 122 0.17 10.26 5.02
CA LEU A 122 -1.21 10.16 4.58
C LEU A 122 -1.41 11.01 3.32
N SER A 123 -2.01 10.45 2.26
CA SER A 123 -2.12 11.12 0.96
C SER A 123 -3.58 11.38 0.58
N ALA A 124 -3.89 12.61 0.15
CA ALA A 124 -5.16 12.94 -0.50
C ALA A 124 -5.17 12.61 -2.01
N ASP A 125 -3.98 12.34 -2.57
CA ASP A 125 -3.72 11.98 -3.96
C ASP A 125 -4.29 12.96 -5.00
N ASN A 126 -4.29 14.25 -4.69
CA ASN A 126 -4.86 15.30 -5.54
C ASN A 126 -3.84 16.45 -5.65
N LEU A 127 -3.13 16.52 -6.77
CA LEU A 127 -2.01 17.46 -6.94
C LEU A 127 -2.46 18.85 -7.42
N ASP A 128 -3.61 18.93 -8.12
CA ASP A 128 -4.08 20.18 -8.74
C ASP A 128 -5.03 21.01 -7.87
N ALA A 129 -5.53 20.43 -6.77
CA ALA A 129 -6.40 21.12 -5.83
C ALA A 129 -5.64 21.38 -4.53
N ASP A 130 -5.85 22.54 -3.90
CA ASP A 130 -5.33 22.90 -2.57
C ASP A 130 -6.08 22.11 -1.47
N VAL A 131 -6.28 20.81 -1.71
CA VAL A 131 -7.10 19.88 -0.96
C VAL A 131 -6.16 19.13 -0.03
N SER A 132 -6.10 19.63 1.20
CA SER A 132 -5.49 18.91 2.30
C SER A 132 -6.31 17.66 2.63
N VAL A 133 -5.63 16.65 3.19
CA VAL A 133 -6.30 15.49 3.77
C VAL A 133 -7.28 15.97 4.85
N SER A 134 -8.51 15.45 4.83
CA SER A 134 -9.47 15.78 5.88
C SER A 134 -9.11 15.11 7.22
N ASP A 135 -9.37 15.80 8.34
CA ASP A 135 -9.24 15.21 9.69
C ASP A 135 -10.07 13.91 9.85
N ALA A 136 -11.24 13.89 9.20
CA ALA A 136 -12.12 12.72 9.19
C ALA A 136 -11.48 11.52 8.48
N PHE A 137 -10.78 11.75 7.37
CA PHE A 137 -10.05 10.70 6.66
C PHE A 137 -8.86 10.20 7.49
N ALA A 138 -8.07 11.10 8.08
CA ALA A 138 -6.97 10.73 8.97
C ALA A 138 -7.44 9.87 10.17
N GLU A 139 -8.55 10.26 10.79
CA GLU A 139 -9.15 9.49 11.88
C GLU A 139 -9.67 8.12 11.40
N ALA A 140 -10.30 8.05 10.23
CA ALA A 140 -10.79 6.81 9.66
C ALA A 140 -9.66 5.81 9.39
N VAL A 141 -8.56 6.27 8.79
CA VAL A 141 -7.37 5.43 8.52
C VAL A 141 -6.75 4.95 9.83
N PHE A 142 -6.60 5.83 10.83
CA PHE A 142 -6.10 5.46 12.16
C PHE A 142 -6.96 4.37 12.83
N GLN A 143 -8.28 4.52 12.84
CA GLN A 143 -9.18 3.53 13.45
C GLN A 143 -9.18 2.21 12.66
N GLN A 144 -9.05 2.26 11.33
CA GLN A 144 -8.92 1.07 10.50
C GLN A 144 -7.60 0.33 10.77
N ALA A 145 -6.48 1.05 10.94
CA ALA A 145 -5.19 0.46 11.32
C ALA A 145 -5.26 -0.22 12.69
N LYS A 146 -5.90 0.42 13.69
CA LYS A 146 -6.18 -0.20 15.00
C LYS A 146 -7.03 -1.46 14.86
N THR A 147 -8.06 -1.41 14.04
CA THR A 147 -8.94 -2.56 13.79
C THR A 147 -8.15 -3.73 13.22
N TYR A 148 -7.26 -3.51 12.24
CA TYR A 148 -6.39 -4.56 11.72
C TYR A 148 -5.45 -5.15 12.76
N ARG A 149 -4.92 -4.33 13.69
CA ARG A 149 -4.09 -4.84 14.79
C ARG A 149 -4.87 -5.68 15.79
N GLN A 150 -6.13 -5.32 16.07
CA GLN A 150 -6.97 -6.00 17.05
C GLN A 150 -7.63 -7.26 16.49
N ARG A 151 -8.13 -7.19 15.26
CA ARG A 151 -8.94 -8.25 14.63
C ARG A 151 -8.15 -9.11 13.63
N GLY A 152 -6.93 -8.69 13.30
CA GLY A 152 -6.08 -9.36 12.32
C GLY A 152 -6.14 -8.70 10.94
N LEU A 153 -5.05 -8.90 10.19
CA LEU A 153 -4.89 -8.46 8.82
C LEU A 153 -5.56 -9.46 7.84
N PRO A 154 -6.04 -8.99 6.67
CA PRO A 154 -6.38 -9.89 5.57
C PRO A 154 -5.20 -10.82 5.24
N ALA A 155 -5.46 -12.08 4.87
CA ALA A 155 -4.44 -13.11 4.78
C ALA A 155 -3.20 -12.74 3.95
N ARG A 156 -3.38 -12.03 2.83
CA ARG A 156 -2.28 -11.55 1.99
C ARG A 156 -1.47 -10.45 2.69
N ALA A 157 -2.16 -9.45 3.24
CA ALA A 157 -1.52 -8.39 4.01
C ALA A 157 -0.77 -8.94 5.24
N ALA A 158 -1.35 -9.92 5.95
CA ALA A 158 -0.71 -10.58 7.08
C ALA A 158 0.62 -11.26 6.68
N ARG A 159 0.63 -11.95 5.53
CA ARG A 159 1.84 -12.58 4.99
C ARG A 159 2.92 -11.55 4.68
N PHE A 160 2.56 -10.50 3.95
CA PHE A 160 3.53 -9.46 3.57
C PHE A 160 4.05 -8.70 4.78
N PHE A 161 3.17 -8.26 5.70
CA PHE A 161 3.55 -7.60 6.96
C PHE A 161 4.56 -8.43 7.76
N LYS A 162 4.37 -9.75 7.84
CA LYS A 162 5.31 -10.65 8.51
C LYS A 162 6.67 -10.68 7.80
N ALA A 163 6.69 -10.79 6.48
CA ALA A 163 7.94 -10.82 5.71
C ALA A 163 8.73 -9.50 5.86
N LEU A 164 8.04 -8.36 5.82
CA LEU A 164 8.64 -7.04 6.07
C LEU A 164 9.25 -6.97 7.48
N GLY A 165 8.48 -7.30 8.52
CA GLY A 165 8.97 -7.22 9.90
C GLY A 165 10.13 -8.17 10.18
N GLN A 166 10.17 -9.33 9.53
CA GLN A 166 11.31 -10.26 9.61
C GLN A 166 12.57 -9.71 8.94
N TYR A 167 12.43 -9.08 7.77
CA TYR A 167 13.55 -8.51 7.02
C TYR A 167 14.14 -7.28 7.74
N TYR A 168 13.29 -6.32 8.08
CA TYR A 168 13.69 -5.04 8.70
C TYR A 168 13.91 -5.14 10.22
N ARG A 169 13.68 -6.32 10.81
CA ARG A 169 13.85 -6.61 12.25
C ARG A 169 13.09 -5.63 13.15
N THR A 170 11.90 -5.20 12.71
CA THR A 170 11.05 -4.34 13.52
C THR A 170 10.27 -5.19 14.51
N GLU A 171 10.29 -4.81 15.78
CA GLU A 171 9.41 -5.42 16.79
C GLU A 171 7.95 -5.03 16.56
N THR A 172 7.04 -5.66 17.30
CA THR A 172 5.60 -5.40 17.22
C THR A 172 5.29 -3.92 17.36
N VAL A 173 4.76 -3.32 16.29
CA VAL A 173 4.59 -1.88 16.23
C VAL A 173 3.22 -1.44 16.75
N ALA A 174 3.21 -0.56 17.76
CA ALA A 174 2.00 0.08 18.26
C ALA A 174 1.51 1.15 17.26
N VAL A 175 0.19 1.17 17.01
CA VAL A 175 -0.46 2.21 16.21
C VAL A 175 -0.58 3.47 17.05
N ARG A 176 -0.06 4.60 16.55
CA ARG A 176 -0.04 5.87 17.29
C ARG A 176 -0.80 6.94 16.50
N ARG A 177 -1.56 7.79 17.21
CA ARG A 177 -2.35 8.85 16.56
C ARG A 177 -1.48 9.95 15.95
N GLU A 178 -0.31 10.18 16.55
CA GLU A 178 0.70 11.15 16.10
C GLU A 178 1.20 10.89 14.68
N ASP A 179 1.19 9.63 14.22
CA ASP A 179 1.61 9.26 12.86
C ASP A 179 0.59 9.67 11.77
N PHE A 180 -0.56 10.21 12.18
CA PHE A 180 -1.65 10.64 11.31
C PHE A 180 -2.01 12.12 11.54
N ALA A 181 -1.14 12.87 12.22
CA ALA A 181 -1.28 14.32 12.31
C ALA A 181 -0.87 14.97 10.98
N LEU A 182 -1.64 15.97 10.56
CA LEU A 182 -1.42 16.75 9.33
C LEU A 182 -0.37 17.84 9.56
#